data_AF-A0A828Y5Z0-F1
#
_entry.id   AF-A0A828Y5Z0-F1
#
_cell.length_a   1.000
_cell.length_b   1.000
_cell.length_c   1.000
_cell.angle_alpha   90.00
_cell.angle_beta   90.00
_cell.angle_gamma   90.00
#
_symmetry.space_group_name_H-M   'P 1'
#
loop_
_entity.id
_entity.type
_entity.pdbx_description
1 polymer ?
#
loop_
_entity_poly.entity_id
_entity_poly.type
_entity_poly.pdbx_seq_one_letter_code
_entity_poly.pdbx_strand_id
1 'polypeptide(L)'
;MNTKHWSSTLGTELDWVEEEYLSLNLGDKRLDQRLKKIVSVMTKRGGTSLPDIFGNWSDTKGAYRFFSNPKVCYDKIIFPHRQSTKKRIQKQETVLVLSDTTEVYYRKRDHVEGLGPMNSEYNQGLLLHPSIAFTPDGIPLGILDLKMWSRTELGSNQTQDGRKHP
;
A
#
# COMPACT_ATOMS: atom_id res chain seq x y z
N MET A 1 -14.03 -21.35 -21.78
CA MET A 1 -14.10 -20.41 -20.64
C MET A 1 -13.15 -19.27 -20.93
N ASN A 2 -13.67 -18.11 -21.30
CA ASN A 2 -12.89 -16.96 -21.77
C ASN A 2 -12.65 -16.03 -20.58
N THR A 3 -11.42 -16.00 -20.06
CA THR A 3 -11.01 -15.05 -19.03
C THR A 3 -10.93 -13.68 -19.67
N LYS A 4 -11.94 -12.83 -19.41
CA LYS A 4 -11.87 -11.40 -19.74
C LYS A 4 -10.69 -10.80 -18.97
N HIS A 5 -9.56 -10.66 -19.64
CA HIS A 5 -8.49 -9.76 -19.24
C HIS A 5 -9.07 -8.34 -19.21
N TRP A 6 -8.98 -7.66 -18.07
CA TRP A 6 -9.54 -6.33 -17.82
C TRP A 6 -8.89 -5.18 -18.63
N SER A 7 -7.96 -5.50 -19.54
CA SER A 7 -7.01 -4.53 -20.12
C SER A 7 -7.26 -4.17 -21.59
N SER A 8 -8.41 -4.51 -22.20
CA SER A 8 -8.56 -4.37 -23.66
C SER A 8 -9.53 -3.30 -24.15
N THR A 9 -9.83 -2.28 -23.34
CA THR A 9 -10.62 -1.15 -23.86
C THR A 9 -10.10 0.15 -23.29
N LEU A 10 -9.10 0.75 -23.96
CA LEU A 10 -8.93 2.19 -24.17
C LEU A 10 -7.63 2.39 -24.98
N GLY A 11 -7.77 2.57 -26.29
CA GLY A 11 -6.68 3.08 -27.13
C GLY A 11 -6.29 4.47 -26.64
N THR A 12 -5.00 4.66 -26.34
CA THR A 12 -4.38 5.81 -25.64
C THR A 12 -4.58 5.86 -24.12
N GLU A 13 -4.48 4.71 -23.45
CA GLU A 13 -4.43 4.61 -21.99
C GLU A 13 -3.13 5.20 -21.41
N LEU A 14 -3.26 6.19 -20.52
CA LEU A 14 -2.25 6.35 -19.47
C LEU A 14 -2.16 5.02 -18.72
N ASP A 15 -0.94 4.53 -18.44
CA ASP A 15 -0.73 3.40 -17.53
C ASP A 15 -1.59 3.64 -16.29
N TRP A 16 -2.45 2.70 -15.87
CA TRP A 16 -3.39 2.90 -14.75
C TRP A 16 -2.68 3.44 -13.49
N VAL A 17 -1.38 3.16 -13.34
CA VAL A 17 -0.52 3.71 -12.30
C VAL A 17 -0.40 5.24 -12.38
N GLU A 18 -0.27 5.80 -13.58
CA GLU A 18 -0.24 7.25 -13.79
C GLU A 18 -1.56 7.89 -13.33
N GLU A 19 -2.70 7.29 -13.67
CA GLU A 19 -4.02 7.75 -13.26
C GLU A 19 -4.22 7.63 -11.74
N GLU A 20 -3.83 6.49 -11.17
CA GLU A 20 -3.97 6.19 -9.74
C GLU A 20 -3.15 7.17 -8.89
N TYR A 21 -1.98 7.56 -9.39
CA TYR A 21 -1.02 8.43 -8.71
C TYR A 21 -0.96 9.86 -9.29
N LEU A 22 -2.03 10.36 -9.89
CA LEU A 22 -2.09 11.73 -10.45
C LEU A 22 -1.78 12.81 -9.40
N SER A 23 -2.22 12.61 -8.16
CA SER A 23 -2.01 13.57 -7.05
C SER A 23 -0.75 13.29 -6.22
N LEU A 24 0.12 12.38 -6.68
CA LEU A 24 1.35 12.02 -5.96
C LEU A 24 2.29 13.21 -5.82
N ASN A 25 2.77 13.42 -4.60
CA ASN A 25 3.80 14.40 -4.30
C ASN A 25 4.68 13.92 -3.14
N LEU A 26 5.84 13.36 -3.47
CA LEU A 26 6.87 12.97 -2.49
C LEU A 26 7.86 14.10 -2.18
N GLY A 27 7.67 15.29 -2.77
CA GLY A 27 8.58 16.43 -2.66
C GLY A 27 9.83 16.33 -3.54
N ASP A 28 9.93 15.31 -4.41
CA ASP A 28 10.95 15.16 -5.45
C ASP A 28 10.35 14.40 -6.63
N LYS A 29 10.34 15.02 -7.82
CA LYS A 29 9.75 14.42 -9.02
C LYS A 29 10.41 13.11 -9.44
N ARG A 30 11.69 12.90 -9.10
CA ARG A 30 12.39 11.63 -9.36
C ARG A 30 11.88 10.53 -8.43
N LEU A 31 11.48 10.86 -7.20
CA LEU A 31 10.83 9.91 -6.30
C LEU A 31 9.43 9.57 -6.80
N ASP A 32 8.66 10.55 -7.29
CA ASP A 32 7.34 10.31 -7.87
C ASP A 32 7.43 9.33 -9.04
N GLN A 33 8.35 9.58 -9.99
CA GLN A 33 8.61 8.68 -11.12
C GLN A 33 9.08 7.30 -10.68
N ARG A 34 9.91 7.23 -9.64
CA ARG A 34 10.42 5.96 -9.10
C ARG A 34 9.30 5.14 -8.47
N LEU A 35 8.39 5.74 -7.70
CA LEU A 35 7.24 5.05 -7.13
C LEU A 35 6.38 4.44 -8.23
N LYS A 36 6.02 5.24 -9.24
CA LYS A 36 5.21 4.76 -10.38
C LYS A 36 5.87 3.59 -11.08
N LYS A 37 7.18 3.68 -11.39
CA LYS A 37 7.94 2.56 -11.96
C LYS A 37 7.91 1.33 -11.06
N ILE A 38 8.12 1.48 -9.75
CA ILE A 38 8.08 0.36 -8.80
C ILE A 38 6.70 -0.32 -8.84
N VAL A 39 5.62 0.45 -8.75
CA VAL A 39 4.25 -0.08 -8.79
C VAL A 39 3.98 -0.80 -10.11
N SER A 40 4.28 -0.18 -11.26
CA SER A 40 4.04 -0.79 -12.59
C SER A 40 4.79 -2.10 -12.80
N VAL A 41 5.98 -2.27 -12.20
CA VAL A 41 6.76 -3.51 -12.31
C VAL A 41 6.27 -4.56 -11.29
N MET A 42 6.02 -4.16 -10.04
CA MET A 42 5.58 -5.06 -8.99
C MET A 42 4.19 -5.66 -9.26
N THR A 43 3.27 -4.93 -9.90
CA THR A 43 1.95 -5.48 -10.27
C THR A 43 2.02 -6.54 -11.37
N LYS A 44 3.09 -6.56 -12.18
CA LYS A 44 3.29 -7.55 -13.25
C LYS A 44 4.02 -8.81 -12.79
N ARG A 45 4.84 -8.71 -11.74
CA ARG A 45 5.79 -9.77 -11.30
C ARG A 45 5.76 -10.01 -9.79
N GLY A 46 4.65 -9.69 -9.14
CA GLY A 46 4.51 -9.78 -7.68
C GLY A 46 4.83 -11.17 -7.12
N GLY A 47 5.21 -11.22 -5.84
CA GLY A 47 5.46 -12.48 -5.11
C GLY A 47 6.91 -12.96 -5.10
N THR A 48 7.84 -12.24 -5.73
CA THR A 48 9.29 -12.57 -5.73
C THR A 48 10.13 -11.45 -5.10
N SER A 49 11.45 -11.67 -5.01
CA SER A 49 12.36 -10.68 -4.43
C SER A 49 12.50 -9.45 -5.33
N LEU A 50 12.87 -8.29 -4.78
CA LEU A 50 13.12 -7.08 -5.59
C LEU A 50 14.14 -7.33 -6.74
N PRO A 51 15.28 -8.02 -6.52
CA PRO A 51 16.18 -8.42 -7.61
C PRO A 51 15.47 -9.16 -8.76
N ASP A 52 14.59 -10.12 -8.44
CA ASP A 52 13.87 -10.92 -9.46
C ASP A 52 12.82 -10.08 -10.20
N ILE A 53 12.11 -9.21 -9.47
CA ILE A 53 11.11 -8.30 -10.04
C ILE A 53 11.76 -7.38 -11.08
N PHE A 54 12.88 -6.74 -10.74
CA PHE A 54 13.53 -5.74 -11.58
C PHE A 54 14.49 -6.33 -12.62
N GLY A 55 15.06 -7.52 -12.37
CA GLY A 55 15.93 -8.24 -13.32
C GLY A 55 17.25 -7.56 -13.67
N ASN A 56 17.57 -6.41 -13.07
CA ASN A 56 18.82 -5.70 -13.26
C ASN A 56 19.26 -4.97 -11.98
N TRP A 57 20.57 -4.75 -11.83
CA TRP A 57 21.14 -4.21 -10.60
C TRP A 57 20.80 -2.74 -10.36
N SER A 58 20.76 -1.92 -11.41
CA SER A 58 20.54 -0.48 -11.28
C SER A 58 19.13 -0.18 -10.77
N ASP A 59 18.11 -0.86 -11.29
CA ASP A 59 16.73 -0.72 -10.84
C ASP A 59 16.50 -1.34 -9.47
N THR A 60 17.11 -2.49 -9.20
CA THR A 60 17.08 -3.11 -7.87
C THR A 60 17.62 -2.16 -6.81
N LYS A 61 18.79 -1.55 -7.04
CA LYS A 61 19.35 -0.55 -6.12
C LYS A 61 18.49 0.71 -6.05
N GLY A 62 17.87 1.12 -7.15
CA GLY A 62 16.90 2.21 -7.18
C GLY A 62 15.71 1.96 -6.25
N ALA A 63 15.17 0.74 -6.25
CA ALA A 63 14.06 0.35 -5.37
C ALA A 63 14.48 0.33 -3.89
N TYR A 64 15.63 -0.28 -3.57
CA TYR A 64 16.15 -0.25 -2.18
C TYR A 64 16.39 1.18 -1.67
N ARG A 65 16.99 2.05 -2.50
CA ARG A 65 17.19 3.47 -2.16
C ARG A 65 15.88 4.22 -2.01
N PHE A 66 14.85 3.87 -2.77
CA PHE A 66 13.52 4.45 -2.64
C PHE A 66 12.88 4.09 -1.29
N PHE A 67 12.84 2.81 -0.93
CA PHE A 67 12.24 2.35 0.32
C PHE A 67 13.00 2.79 1.59
N SER A 68 14.30 3.09 1.47
CA SER A 68 15.12 3.63 2.57
C SER A 68 15.16 5.16 2.61
N ASN A 69 14.45 5.86 1.71
CA ASN A 69 14.50 7.31 1.65
C ASN A 69 13.61 7.95 2.74
N PRO A 70 14.14 8.83 3.60
CA PRO A 70 13.37 9.44 4.70
C PRO A 70 12.22 10.36 4.22
N LYS A 71 12.23 10.80 2.96
CA LYS A 71 11.12 11.57 2.38
C LYS A 71 9.91 10.71 2.02
N VAL A 72 10.13 9.40 1.87
CA VAL A 72 9.13 8.41 1.50
C VAL A 72 8.55 7.80 2.77
N CYS A 73 7.25 7.96 2.97
CA CYS A 73 6.50 7.29 4.02
C CYS A 73 5.22 6.70 3.43
N TYR A 74 4.66 5.69 4.10
CA TYR A 74 3.48 4.98 3.60
C TYR A 74 2.27 5.91 3.43
N ASP A 75 2.09 6.89 4.32
CA ASP A 75 1.00 7.88 4.25
C ASP A 75 1.02 8.67 2.93
N LYS A 76 2.20 9.10 2.48
CA LYS A 76 2.34 9.81 1.20
C LYS A 76 2.14 8.90 -0.02
N ILE A 77 2.42 7.60 0.12
CA ILE A 77 2.18 6.61 -0.94
C ILE A 77 0.68 6.31 -1.04
N ILE A 78 -0.01 6.10 0.08
CA ILE A 78 -1.42 5.72 0.07
C ILE A 78 -2.34 6.91 -0.21
N PHE A 79 -1.94 8.14 0.13
CA PHE A 79 -2.75 9.34 -0.08
C PHE A 79 -3.30 9.49 -1.50
N PRO A 80 -2.50 9.45 -2.58
CA PRO A 80 -3.02 9.59 -3.93
C PRO A 80 -3.94 8.44 -4.34
N HIS A 81 -3.66 7.21 -3.89
CA HIS A 81 -4.56 6.07 -4.09
C HIS A 81 -5.93 6.31 -3.43
N ARG A 82 -5.96 6.85 -2.21
CA ARG A 82 -7.22 7.24 -1.53
C ARG A 82 -8.00 8.29 -2.33
N GLN A 83 -7.32 9.26 -2.93
CA GLN A 83 -7.99 10.27 -3.79
C GLN A 83 -8.61 9.61 -5.03
N SER A 84 -7.90 8.69 -5.66
CA SER A 84 -8.40 7.92 -6.80
C SER A 84 -9.58 7.01 -6.41
N THR A 85 -9.52 6.38 -5.24
CA THR A 85 -10.66 5.63 -4.67
C THR A 85 -11.87 6.52 -4.39
N LYS A 86 -11.69 7.73 -3.85
CA LYS A 86 -12.80 8.69 -3.66
C LYS A 86 -13.49 9.03 -4.99
N LYS A 87 -12.72 9.24 -6.06
CA LYS A 87 -13.29 9.47 -7.41
C LYS A 87 -14.09 8.27 -7.92
N ARG A 88 -13.66 7.03 -7.62
CA ARG A 88 -14.41 5.81 -7.96
C ARG A 88 -15.71 5.71 -7.15
N ILE A 89 -15.66 6.02 -5.85
CA ILE A 89 -16.82 6.01 -4.93
C ILE A 89 -17.89 7.02 -5.35
N GLN A 90 -17.50 8.23 -5.78
CA GLN A 90 -18.44 9.27 -6.23
C GLN A 90 -19.32 8.85 -7.42
N LYS A 91 -18.95 7.77 -8.13
CA LYS A 91 -19.73 7.21 -9.24
C LYS A 91 -20.71 6.11 -8.82
N GLN A 92 -20.76 5.78 -7.53
CA GLN A 92 -21.61 4.73 -6.98
C GLN A 92 -22.73 5.34 -6.14
N GLU A 93 -23.93 4.80 -6.24
CA GLU A 93 -25.06 5.17 -5.39
C GLU A 93 -24.87 4.65 -3.95
N THR A 94 -24.40 3.41 -3.81
CA THR A 94 -24.14 2.75 -2.54
C THR A 94 -22.76 2.09 -2.55
N VAL A 95 -22.06 2.16 -1.43
CA VAL A 95 -20.74 1.55 -1.23
C VAL A 95 -20.71 0.83 0.11
N LEU A 96 -20.09 -0.34 0.13
CA LEU A 96 -19.77 -1.09 1.34
C LEU A 96 -18.32 -0.79 1.73
N VAL A 97 -18.09 -0.42 2.99
CA VAL A 97 -16.75 -0.20 3.52
C VAL A 97 -16.43 -1.29 4.53
N LEU A 98 -15.56 -2.21 4.14
CA LEU A 98 -15.11 -3.32 4.98
C LEU A 98 -13.82 -2.92 5.68
N SER A 99 -13.77 -3.10 6.99
CA SER A 99 -12.59 -2.81 7.81
C SER A 99 -12.35 -3.95 8.78
N ASP A 100 -11.10 -4.42 8.82
CA ASP A 100 -10.67 -5.46 9.75
C ASP A 100 -9.17 -5.29 10.04
N THR A 101 -8.68 -5.86 11.14
CA THR A 101 -7.26 -5.80 11.51
C THR A 101 -6.57 -7.11 11.18
N THR A 102 -5.45 -7.04 10.46
CA THR A 102 -4.58 -8.19 10.21
C THR A 102 -3.20 -7.98 10.83
N GLU A 103 -2.51 -9.07 11.14
CA GLU A 103 -1.18 -9.07 11.74
C GLU A 103 -0.11 -9.44 10.70
N VAL A 104 0.90 -8.59 10.54
CA VAL A 104 2.05 -8.83 9.65
C VAL A 104 3.23 -9.29 10.49
N TYR A 105 3.56 -10.58 10.40
CA TYR A 105 4.63 -11.21 11.16
C TYR A 105 6.00 -11.09 10.48
N TYR A 106 7.01 -10.65 11.22
CA TYR A 106 8.40 -10.57 10.79
C TYR A 106 9.25 -11.57 11.58
N ARG A 107 9.37 -12.80 11.08
CA ARG A 107 10.17 -13.85 11.74
C ARG A 107 11.67 -13.55 11.66
N LYS A 108 12.40 -13.79 12.74
CA LYS A 108 13.88 -13.65 12.83
C LYS A 108 14.37 -12.22 12.53
N ARG A 109 13.61 -11.22 12.96
CA ARG A 109 13.89 -9.80 12.71
C ARG A 109 13.79 -8.99 14.00
N ASP A 110 14.38 -9.55 15.05
CA ASP A 110 14.27 -9.10 16.44
C ASP A 110 14.96 -7.72 16.69
N HIS A 111 15.65 -7.20 15.68
CA HIS A 111 16.39 -5.92 15.70
C HIS A 111 15.85 -4.88 14.70
N VAL A 112 14.67 -5.08 14.13
CA VAL A 112 14.05 -4.05 13.28
C VAL A 112 13.28 -3.08 14.15
N GLU A 113 13.72 -1.82 14.16
CA GLU A 113 13.05 -0.74 14.89
C GLU A 113 11.58 -0.58 14.47
N GLY A 114 10.73 -0.28 15.44
CA GLY A 114 9.31 0.00 15.21
C GLY A 114 8.40 -1.23 15.16
N LEU A 115 8.93 -2.44 15.19
CA LEU A 115 8.13 -3.65 15.41
C LEU A 115 7.75 -3.82 16.89
N GLY A 116 6.67 -4.55 17.14
CA GLY A 116 6.23 -4.87 18.50
C GLY A 116 5.82 -6.34 18.66
N PRO A 117 5.67 -6.80 19.91
CA PRO A 117 5.31 -8.19 20.21
C PRO A 117 3.92 -8.54 19.68
N MET A 118 3.77 -9.76 19.14
CA MET A 118 2.52 -10.28 18.59
C MET A 118 1.89 -11.31 19.55
N ASN A 119 1.96 -12.60 19.22
CA ASN A 119 1.50 -13.70 20.09
C ASN A 119 2.55 -14.15 21.12
N SER A 120 3.78 -13.65 21.01
CA SER A 120 4.86 -13.81 22.00
C SER A 120 5.86 -12.67 21.86
N GLU A 121 6.74 -12.50 22.84
CA GLU A 121 7.83 -11.51 22.77
C GLU A 121 8.87 -11.83 21.68
N TYR A 122 8.96 -13.09 21.26
CA TYR A 122 9.87 -13.53 20.20
C TYR A 122 9.29 -13.35 18.79
N ASN A 123 7.98 -13.13 18.68
CA ASN A 123 7.30 -12.90 17.42
C ASN A 123 6.98 -11.42 17.28
N GLN A 124 7.76 -10.73 16.44
CA GLN A 124 7.65 -9.30 16.22
C GLN A 124 6.86 -9.01 14.93
N GLY A 125 6.05 -7.95 14.95
CA GLY A 125 5.13 -7.66 13.87
C GLY A 125 4.58 -6.25 13.84
N LEU A 126 3.62 -6.04 12.93
CA LEU A 126 2.79 -4.85 12.83
C LEU A 126 1.31 -5.26 12.71
N LEU A 127 0.43 -4.46 13.32
CA LEU A 127 -1.01 -4.49 13.07
C LEU A 127 -1.31 -3.57 11.90
N LEU A 128 -2.11 -4.07 10.95
CA LEU A 128 -2.56 -3.36 9.77
C LEU A 128 -4.09 -3.35 9.74
N HIS A 129 -4.68 -2.16 9.73
CA HIS A 129 -6.12 -1.96 9.68
C HIS A 129 -6.50 -1.16 8.43
N PRO A 130 -6.77 -1.83 7.30
CA PRO A 130 -7.33 -1.20 6.12
C PRO A 130 -8.84 -0.99 6.25
N SER A 131 -9.33 0.11 5.67
CA SER A 131 -10.73 0.29 5.28
C SER A 131 -10.81 0.28 3.76
N ILE A 132 -11.50 -0.72 3.20
CA ILE A 132 -11.55 -0.95 1.75
C ILE A 132 -13.00 -0.79 1.28
N ALA A 133 -13.19 0.00 0.22
CA ALA A 133 -14.49 0.24 -0.37
C ALA A 133 -14.81 -0.78 -1.47
N PHE A 134 -16.06 -1.22 -1.52
CA PHE A 134 -16.61 -2.14 -2.52
C PHE A 134 -17.99 -1.68 -3.00
N THR A 135 -18.39 -2.07 -4.21
CA THR A 135 -19.80 -2.03 -4.61
C THR A 135 -20.60 -3.12 -3.87
N PRO A 136 -21.95 -3.04 -3.84
CA PRO A 136 -22.78 -4.11 -3.30
C PRO A 136 -22.57 -5.48 -3.98
N ASP A 137 -22.16 -5.48 -5.25
CA ASP A 137 -21.82 -6.69 -6.01
C ASP A 137 -20.40 -7.23 -5.73
N GLY A 138 -19.66 -6.63 -4.80
CA GLY A 138 -18.33 -7.07 -4.40
C GLY A 138 -17.17 -6.58 -5.28
N ILE A 139 -17.39 -5.57 -6.13
CA ILE A 139 -16.31 -4.99 -6.94
C ILE A 139 -15.46 -4.04 -6.09
N PRO A 140 -14.14 -4.23 -5.97
CA PRO A 140 -13.28 -3.36 -5.17
C PRO A 140 -13.13 -1.98 -5.82
N LEU A 141 -13.34 -0.93 -5.02
CA LEU A 141 -13.14 0.47 -5.37
C LEU A 141 -11.80 1.02 -4.82
N GLY A 142 -11.17 0.29 -3.91
CA GLY A 142 -9.83 0.55 -3.37
C GLY A 142 -9.83 1.02 -1.91
N ILE A 143 -8.65 1.44 -1.43
CA ILE A 143 -8.42 1.73 -0.01
C ILE A 143 -8.86 3.17 0.32
N LEU A 144 -9.69 3.31 1.35
CA LEU A 144 -10.13 4.60 1.93
C LEU A 144 -9.22 5.06 3.05
N ASP A 145 -8.83 4.13 3.92
CA ASP A 145 -7.91 4.36 5.02
C ASP A 145 -7.04 3.14 5.26
N LEU A 146 -5.87 3.36 5.84
CA LEU A 146 -4.88 2.35 6.17
C LEU A 146 -4.11 2.83 7.38
N LYS A 147 -4.27 2.15 8.51
CA LYS A 147 -3.52 2.41 9.73
C LYS A 147 -2.56 1.27 10.00
N MET A 148 -1.33 1.60 10.39
CA MET A 148 -0.32 0.63 10.77
C MET A 148 0.32 1.03 12.10
N TRP A 149 0.44 0.08 13.03
CA TRP A 149 1.05 0.31 14.34
C TRP A 149 1.63 -0.98 14.92
N SER A 150 2.50 -0.86 15.90
CA SER A 150 3.01 -1.98 16.70
C SER A 150 2.39 -1.96 18.09
N ARG A 151 2.32 -3.13 18.74
CA ARG A 151 1.99 -3.21 20.17
C ARG A 151 3.20 -2.74 20.98
N THR A 152 2.96 -2.11 22.13
CA THR A 152 4.04 -1.75 23.06
C THR A 152 4.39 -2.91 23.97
N GLU A 153 3.38 -3.69 24.39
CA GLU A 153 3.53 -4.85 25.27
C GLU A 153 2.70 -6.04 24.78
N LEU A 154 3.07 -7.25 25.18
CA LEU A 154 2.34 -8.46 24.81
C LEU A 154 0.89 -8.41 25.36
N GLY A 155 -0.09 -8.71 24.51
CA GLY A 155 -1.51 -8.66 24.91
C GLY A 155 -2.07 -7.25 25.10
N SER A 156 -1.25 -6.19 24.98
CA SER A 156 -1.76 -4.82 24.98
C SER A 156 -2.60 -4.56 23.73
N ASN A 157 -3.78 -4.00 23.94
CA ASN A 157 -4.52 -3.30 22.90
C ASN A 157 -4.18 -1.82 23.08
N GLN A 158 -3.45 -1.21 22.14
CA GLN A 158 -3.44 0.25 22.10
C GLN A 158 -4.87 0.70 21.81
N THR A 159 -5.49 1.41 22.75
CA THR A 159 -6.61 2.30 22.45
C THR A 159 -6.14 3.29 21.39
N GLN A 160 -6.99 3.55 20.40
CA GLN A 160 -6.69 4.47 19.31
C GLN A 160 -6.43 5.87 19.88
N ASP A 161 -5.20 6.17 20.28
CA ASP A 161 -4.88 7.52 20.72
C ASP A 161 -4.89 8.45 19.51
N GLY A 162 -5.70 9.48 19.66
CA GLY A 162 -6.16 10.35 18.59
C GLY A 162 -5.03 11.21 18.07
N ARG A 163 -4.40 10.81 16.96
CA ARG A 163 -3.73 11.79 16.10
C ARG A 163 -4.82 12.64 15.44
N LYS A 164 -5.21 13.72 16.11
CA LYS A 164 -5.75 14.91 15.45
C LYS A 164 -4.68 15.37 14.46
N HIS A 165 -4.89 15.09 13.19
CA HIS A 165 -4.15 15.79 12.15
C HIS A 165 -4.66 17.25 12.11
N PRO A 166 -3.77 18.24 11.95
CA PRO A 166 -4.14 19.65 11.81
C PRO A 166 -4.99 19.90 10.57
#